data_AF-A0A7F5RIY2-F1
#
_entry.id   AF-A0A7F5RIY2-F1
#
_cell.length_a   1.000
_cell.length_b   1.000
_cell.length_c   1.000
_cell.angle_alpha   90.00
_cell.angle_beta   90.00
_cell.angle_gamma   90.00
#
_symmetry.space_group_name_H-M   'P 1'
#
loop_
_entity.id
_entity.type
_entity.pdbx_description
1 polymer ?
#
loop_
_entity_poly.entity_id
_entity_poly.type
_entity_poly.pdbx_seq_one_letter_code
_entity_poly.pdbx_strand_id
1 'polypeptide(L)'
;MNGINSVNGNADNDGYLPLPQGFATAAIHAAHEPEKWEHMSVVPPIVMSTTFKQHSPAVPKIYEYGRSGNPSRNTLEECLAAVEGAKHSSS
;
A
#
# COMPACT_ATOMS: atom_id res chain seq x y z
N MET A 1 39.55 -13.28 8.82
CA MET A 1 39.26 -14.64 8.31
C MET A 1 38.11 -15.23 9.10
N ASN A 2 37.27 -16.01 8.39
CA ASN A 2 36.27 -16.99 8.84
C ASN A 2 34.80 -16.56 8.94
N GLY A 3 33.94 -17.40 8.34
CA GLY A 3 32.52 -17.52 8.66
C GLY A 3 31.59 -17.59 7.44
N ILE A 4 31.66 -18.60 6.57
CA ILE A 4 30.77 -19.79 6.55
C ILE A 4 29.34 -19.50 6.00
N ASN A 5 29.15 -19.91 4.72
CA ASN A 5 28.03 -20.63 4.11
C ASN A 5 26.55 -20.29 4.44
N SER A 6 25.78 -19.96 3.40
CA SER A 6 24.77 -20.90 2.86
C SER A 6 24.39 -20.49 1.43
N VAL A 7 24.93 -21.20 0.45
CA VAL A 7 24.44 -21.19 -0.93
C VAL A 7 23.12 -21.95 -0.92
N ASN A 8 22.02 -21.26 -0.64
CA ASN A 8 20.68 -21.83 -0.77
C ASN A 8 20.18 -21.62 -2.20
N GLY A 9 20.30 -22.68 -2.99
CA GLY A 9 19.27 -23.15 -3.92
C GLY A 9 18.77 -22.18 -4.99
N ASN A 10 19.45 -22.20 -6.14
CA ASN A 10 18.87 -22.26 -7.49
C ASN A 10 17.44 -21.71 -7.65
N ALA A 11 17.31 -20.39 -7.71
CA ALA A 11 16.17 -19.74 -8.34
C ALA A 11 16.72 -19.04 -9.60
N ASP A 12 16.34 -19.60 -10.75
CA ASP A 12 16.11 -18.86 -11.99
C ASP A 12 17.39 -18.33 -12.69
N ASN A 13 18.01 -19.22 -13.48
CA ASN A 13 19.21 -18.95 -14.29
C ASN A 13 18.85 -18.38 -15.68
N ASP A 14 17.91 -17.45 -15.74
CA ASP A 14 17.37 -16.86 -16.98
C ASP A 14 17.98 -15.48 -17.31
N GLY A 15 18.96 -15.03 -16.51
CA GLY A 15 19.72 -13.80 -16.77
C GLY A 15 19.02 -12.51 -16.35
N TYR A 16 17.87 -12.62 -15.66
CA TYR A 16 17.15 -11.47 -15.11
C TYR A 16 17.58 -11.14 -13.69
N LEU A 17 17.28 -9.92 -13.26
CA LEU A 17 17.46 -9.52 -11.86
C LEU A 17 16.45 -10.26 -10.98
N PRO A 18 16.84 -10.69 -9.77
CA PRO A 18 15.92 -11.34 -8.84
C PRO A 18 14.82 -10.36 -8.44
N LEU A 19 13.60 -10.88 -8.23
CA LEU A 19 12.49 -10.09 -7.70
C LEU A 19 12.87 -9.50 -6.34
N PRO A 20 12.44 -8.26 -6.03
CA PRO A 20 12.74 -7.66 -4.75
C PRO A 20 12.15 -8.49 -3.61
N GLN A 21 12.92 -8.63 -2.53
CA GLN A 21 12.53 -9.44 -1.39
C GLN A 21 11.20 -8.96 -0.80
N GLY A 22 10.22 -9.86 -0.68
CA GLY A 22 8.92 -9.53 -0.12
C GLY A 22 7.95 -8.83 -1.08
N PHE A 23 8.26 -8.73 -2.38
CA PHE A 23 7.38 -8.14 -3.40
C PHE A 23 5.94 -8.70 -3.35
N ALA A 24 5.79 -10.03 -3.31
CA ALA A 24 4.47 -10.66 -3.26
C ALA A 24 3.71 -10.33 -1.95
N THR A 25 4.42 -10.29 -0.82
CA THR A 25 3.84 -9.93 0.47
C THR A 25 3.39 -8.47 0.47
N ALA A 26 4.23 -7.57 -0.04
CA ALA A 26 3.92 -6.15 -0.18
C ALA A 26 2.72 -5.93 -1.10
N ALA A 27 2.68 -6.58 -2.26
CA ALA A 27 1.56 -6.45 -3.19
C ALA A 27 0.21 -6.89 -2.61
N ILE A 28 0.19 -7.83 -1.67
CA ILE A 28 -1.05 -8.36 -1.06
C ILE A 28 -1.46 -7.57 0.20
N HIS A 29 -0.49 -7.14 1.02
CA HIS A 29 -0.77 -6.61 2.36
C HIS A 29 -0.48 -5.12 2.51
N ALA A 30 0.32 -4.52 1.63
CA ALA A 30 0.63 -3.10 1.73
C ALA A 30 -0.67 -2.29 1.64
N ALA A 31 -0.83 -1.38 2.60
CA ALA A 31 -1.97 -0.49 2.72
C ALA A 31 -3.34 -1.16 3.00
N HIS A 32 -3.37 -2.48 3.19
CA HIS A 32 -4.57 -3.30 3.44
C HIS A 32 -4.77 -3.59 4.93
N GLU A 33 -4.29 -2.73 5.84
CA GLU A 33 -4.48 -2.91 7.27
C GLU A 33 -5.98 -2.83 7.64
N PRO A 34 -6.60 -3.91 8.18
CA PRO A 34 -8.02 -3.91 8.54
C PRO A 34 -8.38 -2.82 9.56
N GLU A 35 -7.42 -2.43 10.40
CA GLU A 35 -7.56 -1.40 11.44
C GLU A 35 -7.85 0.00 10.88
N LYS A 36 -7.63 0.23 9.58
CA LYS A 36 -8.01 1.48 8.90
C LYS A 36 -9.53 1.67 8.81
N TRP A 37 -10.30 0.60 8.96
CA TRP A 37 -11.74 0.60 8.74
C TRP A 37 -12.48 0.27 10.02
N GLU A 38 -13.49 1.07 10.37
CA GLU A 38 -14.29 0.87 11.60
C GLU A 38 -14.97 -0.53 11.66
N HIS A 39 -15.15 -1.19 10.52
CA HIS A 39 -15.76 -2.52 10.40
C HIS A 39 -14.74 -3.65 10.15
N MET A 40 -13.43 -3.38 10.29
CA MET A 40 -12.33 -4.36 10.16
C MET A 40 -12.35 -5.16 8.84
N SER A 41 -12.71 -4.51 7.73
CA SER A 41 -12.68 -5.17 6.42
C SER A 41 -11.26 -5.51 6.01
N VAL A 42 -11.04 -6.76 5.62
CA VAL A 42 -9.75 -7.25 5.09
C VAL A 42 -9.47 -6.66 3.71
N VAL A 43 -10.52 -6.44 2.90
CA VAL A 43 -10.40 -5.77 1.61
C VAL A 43 -10.80 -4.31 1.78
N PRO A 44 -9.99 -3.35 1.31
CA PRO A 44 -10.34 -1.93 1.35
C PRO A 44 -11.72 -1.68 0.70
N PRO A 45 -12.65 -0.99 1.37
CA PRO A 45 -13.94 -0.66 0.79
C PRO A 45 -13.79 0.33 -0.36
N ILE A 46 -14.73 0.25 -1.31
CA ILE A 46 -14.82 1.18 -2.44
C ILE A 46 -15.62 2.41 -1.99
N VAL A 47 -14.95 3.54 -1.82
CA VAL A 47 -15.57 4.79 -1.37
C VAL A 47 -15.87 5.67 -2.57
N MET A 48 -17.12 5.65 -3.03
CA MET A 48 -17.58 6.44 -4.19
C MET A 48 -18.03 7.86 -3.82
N SER A 49 -17.96 8.25 -2.54
CA SER A 49 -18.41 9.57 -2.11
C SER A 49 -17.51 10.68 -2.66
N THR A 50 -18.14 11.75 -3.13
CA THR A 50 -17.44 12.94 -3.60
C THR A 50 -17.16 13.93 -2.48
N THR A 51 -17.91 13.88 -1.37
CA THR A 51 -17.73 14.75 -0.19
C THR A 51 -17.82 13.96 1.11
N PHE A 52 -17.25 14.51 2.18
CA PHE A 52 -17.16 13.86 3.48
C PHE A 52 -17.61 14.82 4.58
N LYS A 53 -18.18 14.26 5.65
CA LYS A 53 -18.69 15.04 6.79
C LYS A 53 -17.56 15.81 7.47
N GLN A 54 -17.76 17.12 7.65
CA GLN A 54 -16.89 17.99 8.44
C GLN A 54 -17.44 18.15 9.87
N HIS A 55 -16.57 18.36 10.85
CA HIS A 55 -16.97 18.64 12.24
C HIS A 55 -17.52 20.05 12.40
N SER A 56 -16.98 20.99 11.64
CA SER A 56 -17.31 22.42 11.57
C SER A 56 -16.88 22.92 10.18
N PRO A 57 -17.32 24.10 9.69
CA PRO A 57 -16.85 24.63 8.42
C PRO A 57 -15.31 24.67 8.35
N ALA A 58 -14.74 24.09 7.29
CA ALA A 58 -13.30 23.94 7.07
C ALA A 58 -12.56 23.06 8.09
N VAL A 59 -13.26 22.15 8.79
CA VAL A 59 -12.67 21.19 9.72
C VAL A 59 -13.06 19.75 9.33
N PRO A 60 -12.45 19.18 8.26
CA PRO A 60 -12.69 17.80 7.86
C PRO A 60 -12.08 16.81 8.87
N LYS A 61 -12.67 15.60 8.98
CA LYS A 61 -12.10 14.53 9.82
C LYS A 61 -10.78 14.00 9.23
N ILE A 62 -10.80 13.67 7.94
CA ILE A 62 -9.63 13.14 7.19
C ILE A 62 -9.68 13.62 5.73
N TYR A 63 -10.84 13.49 5.08
CA TYR A 63 -11.06 13.91 3.69
C TYR A 63 -12.12 15.01 3.64
N GLU A 64 -12.05 15.87 2.63
CA GLU A 64 -13.05 16.92 2.37
C GLU A 64 -13.76 16.67 1.04
N TYR A 65 -12.98 16.46 -0.02
CA TYR A 65 -13.47 16.26 -1.37
C TYR A 65 -12.71 15.14 -2.08
N GLY A 66 -13.45 14.23 -2.72
CA GLY A 66 -12.92 12.97 -3.29
C GLY A 66 -11.84 13.15 -4.35
N ARG A 67 -11.83 14.28 -5.06
CA ARG A 67 -10.76 14.60 -6.03
C ARG A 67 -9.43 14.89 -5.34
N SER A 68 -9.47 15.60 -4.22
CA SER A 68 -8.28 15.96 -3.46
C SER A 68 -7.75 14.76 -2.68
N GLY A 69 -8.65 13.97 -2.09
CA GLY A 69 -8.31 12.76 -1.35
C GLY A 69 -9.50 11.82 -1.24
N ASN A 70 -9.25 10.53 -1.43
CA ASN A 70 -10.25 9.48 -1.32
C ASN A 70 -9.63 8.25 -0.64
N PRO A 71 -10.29 7.64 0.37
CA PRO A 71 -9.75 6.48 1.08
C PRO A 71 -9.28 5.35 0.14
N SER A 72 -10.06 5.01 -0.88
CA SER A 72 -9.72 3.93 -1.81
C SER A 72 -8.52 4.29 -2.70
N ARG A 73 -8.40 5.56 -3.10
CA ARG A 73 -7.25 6.03 -3.89
C ARG A 73 -5.98 6.04 -3.04
N ASN A 74 -6.05 6.54 -1.81
CA ASN A 74 -4.91 6.56 -0.89
C ASN A 74 -4.38 5.14 -0.63
N THR A 75 -5.25 4.15 -0.46
CA THR A 75 -4.83 2.74 -0.33
C THR A 75 -4.07 2.24 -1.57
N LEU A 76 -4.53 2.60 -2.78
CA LEU A 76 -3.84 2.25 -4.02
C LEU A 76 -2.46 2.93 -4.12
N GLU A 77 -2.39 4.23 -3.81
CA GLU A 77 -1.15 5.01 -3.83
C GLU A 77 -0.10 4.45 -2.85
N GLU A 78 -0.52 4.09 -1.63
CA GLU A 78 0.36 3.48 -0.63
C GLU A 78 0.85 2.08 -1.06
N CYS A 79 -0.03 1.26 -1.63
CA CYS A 79 0.34 -0.06 -2.14
C CYS A 79 1.35 0.05 -3.29
N LEU A 80 1.12 0.95 -4.24
CA LEU A 80 2.03 1.18 -5.36
C LEU A 80 3.39 1.69 -4.89
N ALA A 81 3.40 2.64 -3.96
CA ALA A 81 4.64 3.14 -3.36
C ALA A 81 5.44 2.01 -2.69
N ALA A 82 4.78 1.12 -1.94
CA ALA A 82 5.42 -0.01 -1.28
C ALA A 82 6.02 -1.02 -2.27
N VAL A 83 5.31 -1.27 -3.38
CA VAL A 83 5.76 -2.19 -4.44
C VAL A 83 6.96 -1.62 -5.20
N GLU A 84 6.99 -0.31 -5.45
CA GLU A 84 8.08 0.36 -6.16
C GLU A 84 9.28 0.71 -5.25
N GLY A 85 9.15 0.52 -3.93
CA GLY A 85 10.14 1.00 -2.95
C GLY A 85 10.22 2.52 -2.86
N ALA A 86 9.18 3.22 -3.31
CA ALA A 86 9.07 4.67 -3.26
C ALA A 86 8.43 5.14 -1.93
N LYS A 87 8.68 6.39 -1.54
CA LYS A 87 8.04 6.97 -0.34
C LYS A 87 6.59 7.40 -0.59
N HIS A 88 6.30 7.78 -1.82
CA HIS A 88 5.01 8.28 -2.26
C HIS A 88 4.76 7.80 -3.68
N SER A 89 3.50 7.53 -3.98
CA SER A 89 2.99 7.40 -5.34
C SER A 89 1.80 8.35 -5.47
N SER A 90 1.67 8.98 -6.63
CA SER A 90 0.58 9.89 -6.95
C SER A 90 0.05 9.53 -8.32
N SER A 91 -1.28 9.49 -8.46
CA SER A 91 -1.91 9.41 -9.78
C SER A 91 -1.91 10.74 -10.52
#